data_AF-A0A843C965-F1
#
_entry.id   AF-A0A843C965-F1
#
_cell.length_a   1.000
_cell.length_b   1.000
_cell.length_c   1.000
_cell.angle_alpha   90.00
_cell.angle_beta   90.00
_cell.angle_gamma   90.00
#
_symmetry.space_group_name_H-M   'P 1'
#
loop_
_entity.id
_entity.type
_entity.pdbx_description
1 polymer ?
#
loop_
_entity_poly.entity_id
_entity_poly.type
_entity_poly.pdbx_seq_one_letter_code
_entity_poly.pdbx_strand_id
1 'polypeptide(L)'
;GIDSKLVEQDYATWERAFISRENAITCNELQQNPEHYVVSMSLWEINQLTDIQPEAAIWIKSSCEPFSDEMLLDEARKRNWLEHFGIKDYFAHASGHASGAELKAIITEINPDRVFPVHTEHPEMFQEFFRNVELVELGKKYTL
;
A
#
# COMPACT_ATOMS: atom_id res chain seq x y z
N GLY A 1 31.32 4.83 24.93
CA GLY A 1 30.08 5.26 24.26
C GLY A 1 30.36 5.35 22.77
N ILE A 2 29.37 5.05 21.94
CA ILE A 2 29.47 5.19 20.47
C ILE A 2 29.56 6.70 20.15
N ASP A 3 30.42 7.11 19.22
CA ASP A 3 30.55 8.51 18.80
C ASP A 3 29.27 8.94 18.05
N SER A 4 28.59 9.96 18.55
CA SER A 4 27.40 10.55 17.92
C SER A 4 27.62 10.95 16.47
N LYS A 5 28.83 11.38 16.09
CA LYS A 5 29.14 11.77 14.71
C LYS A 5 29.19 10.58 13.76
N LEU A 6 29.55 9.39 14.26
CA LEU A 6 29.51 8.16 13.47
C LEU A 6 28.06 7.72 13.28
N VAL A 7 27.25 7.76 14.34
CA VAL A 7 25.81 7.42 14.25
C VAL A 7 25.09 8.34 13.27
N GLU A 8 25.31 9.65 13.33
CA GLU A 8 24.65 10.60 12.42
C GLU A 8 24.96 10.36 10.93
N GLN A 9 26.07 9.70 10.59
CA GLN A 9 26.42 9.40 9.21
C GLN A 9 25.52 8.32 8.59
N ASP A 10 24.92 7.47 9.42
CA ASP A 10 24.01 6.41 8.97
C ASP A 10 22.61 6.93 8.63
N TYR A 11 22.31 8.19 8.95
CA TYR A 11 20.98 8.79 8.81
C TYR A 11 20.98 10.04 7.93
N ALA A 12 19.90 10.20 7.19
CA ALA A 12 19.64 11.41 6.42
C ALA A 12 19.53 12.63 7.36
N THR A 13 19.91 13.80 6.88
CA THR A 13 19.95 15.03 7.71
C THR A 13 18.61 15.33 8.39
N TRP A 14 17.48 14.99 7.75
CA TRP A 14 16.15 15.20 8.31
C TRP A 14 15.82 14.24 9.47
N GLU A 15 16.39 13.03 9.48
CA GLU A 15 16.13 11.99 10.49
C GLU A 15 16.86 12.28 11.81
N ARG A 16 18.02 12.95 11.75
CA ARG A 16 18.90 13.15 12.92
C ARG A 16 18.23 13.83 14.11
N ALA A 17 17.27 14.72 13.85
CA ALA A 17 16.51 15.40 14.89
C ALA A 17 15.50 14.49 15.63
N PHE A 18 15.30 13.26 15.15
CA PHE A 18 14.38 12.28 15.72
C PHE A 18 15.11 11.19 16.51
N ILE A 19 16.37 10.88 16.18
CA ILE A 19 17.15 9.78 16.78
C ILE A 19 17.37 9.99 18.29
N SER A 20 17.57 11.22 18.73
CA SER A 20 17.87 11.56 20.14
C SER A 20 16.64 11.95 20.96
N ARG A 21 15.43 11.76 20.42
CA ARG A 21 14.20 12.06 21.16
C ARG A 21 13.97 11.01 22.25
N GLU A 22 13.35 11.44 23.34
CA GLU A 22 13.00 10.55 24.46
C GLU A 22 12.06 9.40 24.04
N ASN A 23 11.32 9.57 22.94
CA ASN A 23 10.42 8.56 22.39
C ASN A 23 11.02 7.80 21.18
N ALA A 24 12.32 7.92 20.92
CA ALA A 24 12.99 7.07 19.95
C ALA A 24 13.13 5.65 20.51
N ILE A 25 12.75 4.65 19.72
CA ILE A 25 12.73 3.24 20.13
C ILE A 25 13.73 2.46 19.29
N THR A 26 14.59 1.68 19.95
CA THR A 26 15.54 0.77 19.30
C THR A 26 14.93 -0.62 19.06
N CYS A 27 15.54 -1.42 18.18
CA CYS A 27 15.12 -2.81 17.97
C CYS A 27 15.15 -3.63 19.27
N ASN A 28 16.14 -3.40 20.15
CA ASN A 28 16.26 -4.07 21.44
C ASN A 28 15.07 -3.73 22.38
N GLU A 29 14.65 -2.47 22.41
CA GLU A 29 13.49 -2.05 23.23
C GLU A 29 12.18 -2.60 22.68
N LEU A 30 12.06 -2.66 21.35
CA LEU A 30 10.92 -3.26 20.67
C LEU A 30 10.82 -4.76 20.98
N GLN A 31 11.94 -5.50 20.93
CA GLN A 31 12.00 -6.92 21.28
C GLN A 31 11.59 -7.21 22.74
N GLN A 32 11.87 -6.29 23.66
CA GLN A 32 11.54 -6.48 25.07
C GLN A 32 10.03 -6.34 25.36
N ASN A 33 9.31 -5.53 24.60
CA ASN A 33 7.88 -5.27 24.81
C ASN A 33 7.12 -5.17 23.47
N PRO A 34 7.14 -6.22 22.62
CA PRO A 34 6.63 -6.16 21.25
C PRO A 34 5.15 -5.80 21.16
N GLU A 35 4.36 -6.16 22.17
CA GLU A 35 2.91 -5.92 22.25
C GLU A 35 2.53 -4.44 22.45
N HIS A 36 3.50 -3.57 22.80
CA HIS A 36 3.25 -2.14 23.00
C HIS A 36 3.43 -1.30 21.74
N TYR A 37 3.87 -1.90 20.63
CA TYR A 37 4.25 -1.16 19.44
C TYR A 37 3.49 -1.60 18.19
N VAL A 38 3.25 -0.64 17.31
CA VAL A 38 2.88 -0.86 15.92
C VAL A 38 4.00 -0.28 15.07
N VAL A 39 4.59 -1.10 14.20
CA VAL A 39 5.64 -0.67 13.27
C VAL A 39 5.02 -0.41 11.90
N SER A 40 5.22 0.79 11.39
CA SER A 40 4.92 1.12 10.00
C SER A 40 6.20 0.96 9.19
N MET A 41 6.20 0.08 8.20
CA MET A 41 7.32 -0.10 7.29
C MET A 41 6.84 -0.42 5.88
N SER A 42 7.63 -0.02 4.89
CA SER A 42 7.45 -0.37 3.49
C SER A 42 8.20 -1.66 3.15
N LEU A 43 7.98 -2.20 1.95
CA LEU A 43 8.78 -3.32 1.44
C LEU A 43 10.28 -2.97 1.37
N TRP A 44 10.63 -1.70 1.13
CA TRP A 44 12.02 -1.25 1.02
C TRP A 44 12.78 -1.32 2.34
N GLU A 45 12.07 -1.30 3.47
CA GLU A 45 12.63 -1.37 4.82
C GLU A 45 12.46 -2.77 5.43
N ILE A 46 11.90 -3.74 4.69
CA ILE A 46 11.58 -5.07 5.22
C ILE A 46 12.82 -5.83 5.70
N ASN A 47 14.00 -5.47 5.20
CA ASN A 47 15.25 -6.04 5.66
C ASN A 47 15.53 -5.72 7.14
N GLN A 48 14.95 -4.65 7.71
CA GLN A 48 15.07 -4.34 9.14
C GLN A 48 14.50 -5.44 10.04
N LEU A 49 13.68 -6.37 9.50
CA LEU A 49 13.24 -7.56 10.23
C LEU A 49 14.41 -8.43 10.71
N THR A 50 15.60 -8.36 10.08
CA THR A 50 16.79 -9.09 10.56
C THR A 50 17.29 -8.59 11.91
N ASP A 51 17.10 -7.30 12.19
CA ASP A 51 17.47 -6.66 13.45
C ASP A 51 16.31 -6.70 14.45
N ILE A 52 15.08 -6.51 13.97
CA ILE A 52 13.87 -6.51 14.81
C ILE A 52 13.58 -7.91 15.35
N GLN A 53 13.75 -8.97 14.55
CA GLN A 53 13.49 -10.36 14.92
C GLN A 53 12.16 -10.55 15.68
N PRO A 54 11.02 -10.21 15.07
CA PRO A 54 9.76 -10.19 15.79
C PRO A 54 9.30 -11.58 16.21
N GLU A 55 8.83 -11.72 17.45
CA GLU A 55 8.16 -12.93 17.94
C GLU A 55 6.63 -12.75 17.89
N ALA A 56 5.93 -13.70 17.24
CA ALA A 56 4.46 -13.71 17.14
C ALA A 56 3.81 -12.45 16.55
N ALA A 57 4.52 -11.71 15.68
CA ALA A 57 3.98 -10.54 15.00
C ALA A 57 2.94 -10.89 13.93
N ILE A 58 2.11 -9.90 13.60
CA ILE A 58 1.18 -9.94 12.48
C ILE A 58 1.51 -8.81 11.51
N TRP A 59 1.31 -9.06 10.22
CA TRP A 59 1.44 -8.06 9.18
C TRP A 59 0.07 -7.62 8.71
N ILE A 60 -0.26 -6.33 8.82
CA ILE A 60 -1.50 -5.76 8.31
C ILE A 60 -1.21 -5.10 6.96
N LYS A 61 -1.65 -5.73 5.87
CA LYS A 61 -1.58 -5.13 4.53
C LYS A 61 -2.78 -4.21 4.32
N SER A 62 -2.52 -2.90 4.29
CA SER A 62 -3.52 -1.86 3.97
C SER A 62 -3.35 -1.24 2.58
N SER A 63 -2.39 -1.71 1.78
CA SER A 63 -2.16 -1.28 0.40
C SER A 63 -3.07 -2.01 -0.60
N CYS A 64 -3.20 -1.47 -1.81
CA CYS A 64 -3.98 -2.06 -2.89
C CYS A 64 -3.44 -3.43 -3.34
N GLU A 65 -4.27 -4.15 -4.09
CA GLU A 65 -3.86 -5.35 -4.80
C GLU A 65 -2.91 -5.01 -5.96
N PRO A 66 -1.95 -5.90 -6.29
CA PRO A 66 -1.12 -5.75 -7.48
C PRO A 66 -1.95 -5.61 -8.75
N PHE A 67 -1.64 -4.61 -9.55
CA PHE A 67 -2.21 -4.41 -10.89
C PHE A 67 -1.12 -4.35 -11.97
N SER A 68 0.13 -4.65 -11.62
CA SER A 68 1.25 -4.76 -12.56
C SER A 68 2.15 -5.93 -12.20
N ASP A 69 2.92 -6.41 -13.19
CA ASP A 69 3.90 -7.49 -12.99
C ASP A 69 4.95 -7.13 -11.94
N GLU A 70 5.37 -5.87 -11.90
CA GLU A 70 6.32 -5.35 -10.91
C GLU A 70 5.74 -5.46 -9.48
N MET A 71 4.48 -5.06 -9.30
CA MET A 71 3.80 -5.16 -8.01
C MET A 71 3.55 -6.61 -7.58
N LEU A 72 3.32 -7.52 -8.52
CA LEU A 72 3.19 -8.95 -8.24
C LEU A 72 4.51 -9.53 -7.72
N LEU A 73 5.65 -9.13 -8.32
CA LEU A 73 6.98 -9.53 -7.86
C LEU A 73 7.28 -8.97 -6.46
N ASP A 74 6.91 -7.72 -6.20
CA ASP A 74 7.11 -7.09 -4.89
C ASP A 74 6.26 -7.73 -3.79
N GLU A 75 5.00 -8.06 -4.08
CA GLU A 75 4.16 -8.83 -3.14
C GLU A 75 4.74 -10.23 -2.87
N ALA A 76 5.27 -10.90 -3.90
CA ALA A 76 5.91 -12.20 -3.73
C ALA A 76 7.17 -12.11 -2.83
N ARG A 77 8.01 -11.08 -3.03
CA ARG A 77 9.18 -10.82 -2.18
C ARG A 77 8.78 -10.56 -0.74
N LYS A 78 7.78 -9.69 -0.53
CA LYS A 78 7.24 -9.41 0.80
C LYS A 78 6.77 -10.70 1.48
N ARG A 79 5.98 -11.51 0.77
CA ARG A 79 5.46 -12.76 1.33
C ARG A 79 6.56 -13.71 1.77
N ASN A 80 7.63 -13.84 0.97
CA ASN A 80 8.78 -14.68 1.32
C ASN A 80 9.47 -14.20 2.60
N TRP A 81 9.60 -12.89 2.80
CA TRP A 81 10.13 -12.32 4.04
C TRP A 81 9.23 -12.61 5.25
N LEU A 82 7.92 -12.41 5.11
CA LEU A 82 6.97 -12.71 6.19
C LEU A 82 6.98 -14.18 6.56
N GLU A 83 7.03 -15.08 5.57
CA GLU A 83 7.14 -16.53 5.78
C GLU A 83 8.44 -16.90 6.49
N HIS A 84 9.57 -16.31 6.09
CA HIS A 84 10.87 -16.53 6.72
C HIS A 84 10.87 -16.20 8.23
N PHE A 85 10.18 -15.12 8.62
CA PHE A 85 10.06 -14.70 10.01
C PHE A 85 8.83 -15.28 10.73
N GLY A 86 8.03 -16.14 10.08
CA GLY A 86 6.82 -16.71 10.67
C GLY A 86 5.72 -15.69 10.97
N ILE A 87 5.70 -14.55 10.27
CA ILE A 87 4.74 -13.46 10.44
C ILE A 87 3.49 -13.77 9.63
N LYS A 88 2.33 -13.78 10.29
CA LYS A 88 1.04 -14.00 9.62
C LYS A 88 0.52 -12.72 8.98
N ASP A 89 0.11 -12.80 7.71
CA ASP A 89 -0.47 -11.69 6.97
C ASP A 89 -1.99 -11.60 7.14
N TYR A 90 -2.48 -10.36 7.24
CA TYR A 90 -3.89 -10.01 7.24
C TYR A 90 -4.13 -8.90 6.24
N PHE A 91 -5.15 -9.08 5.39
CA PHE A 91 -5.55 -8.08 4.43
C PHE A 91 -6.63 -7.18 5.02
N ALA A 92 -6.35 -5.88 5.07
CA ALA A 92 -7.26 -4.85 5.55
C ALA A 92 -7.19 -3.64 4.61
N HIS A 93 -7.57 -3.85 3.35
CA HIS A 93 -7.60 -2.78 2.36
C HIS A 93 -8.95 -2.08 2.35
N ALA A 94 -8.92 -0.75 2.46
CA ALA A 94 -10.03 0.10 2.09
C ALA A 94 -9.78 0.64 0.68
N SER A 95 -10.65 0.27 -0.26
CA SER A 95 -10.57 0.77 -1.64
C SER A 95 -10.74 2.29 -1.67
N GLY A 96 -9.87 2.98 -2.40
CA GLY A 96 -10.06 4.39 -2.74
C GLY A 96 -11.05 4.62 -3.89
N HIS A 97 -11.49 3.55 -4.56
CA HIS A 97 -12.42 3.57 -5.68
C HIS A 97 -13.78 2.99 -5.29
N ALA A 98 -14.84 3.55 -5.90
CA ALA A 98 -16.17 2.99 -5.82
C ALA A 98 -16.21 1.59 -6.46
N SER A 99 -16.89 0.67 -5.80
CA SER A 99 -17.16 -0.67 -6.32
C SER A 99 -18.08 -0.61 -7.55
N GLY A 100 -18.17 -1.71 -8.32
CA GLY A 100 -19.06 -1.78 -9.48
C GLY A 100 -20.53 -1.49 -9.14
N ALA A 101 -21.00 -1.93 -7.96
CA ALA A 101 -22.36 -1.65 -7.50
C ALA A 101 -22.56 -0.16 -7.17
N GLU A 102 -21.58 0.47 -6.53
CA GLU A 102 -21.60 1.91 -6.23
C GLU A 102 -21.50 2.73 -7.51
N LEU A 103 -20.62 2.39 -8.45
CA LEU A 103 -20.52 3.02 -9.77
C LEU A 103 -21.84 2.93 -10.52
N LYS A 104 -22.49 1.75 -10.51
CA LYS A 104 -23.80 1.57 -11.13
C LYS A 104 -24.86 2.47 -10.48
N ALA A 105 -24.89 2.56 -9.15
CA ALA A 105 -25.81 3.42 -8.44
C ALA A 105 -25.57 4.91 -8.77
N ILE A 106 -24.31 5.36 -8.77
CA ILE A 106 -23.91 6.73 -9.09
C ILE A 106 -24.33 7.09 -10.52
N ILE A 107 -24.02 6.26 -11.51
CA ILE A 107 -24.35 6.54 -12.92
C ILE A 107 -25.87 6.54 -13.13
N THR A 108 -26.58 5.64 -12.45
CA THR A 108 -28.06 5.58 -12.53
C THR A 108 -28.69 6.85 -11.95
N GLU A 109 -28.19 7.33 -10.81
CA GLU A 109 -28.68 8.55 -10.16
C GLU A 109 -28.40 9.80 -11.00
N ILE A 110 -27.19 9.90 -11.56
CA ILE A 110 -26.81 11.02 -12.45
C ILE A 110 -27.65 10.99 -13.74
N ASN A 111 -27.99 9.81 -14.22
CA ASN A 111 -28.71 9.56 -15.49
C ASN A 111 -28.13 10.37 -16.68
N PRO A 112 -26.84 10.20 -17.01
CA PRO A 112 -26.20 10.97 -18.07
C PRO A 112 -26.66 10.51 -19.46
N ASP A 113 -26.60 11.40 -20.46
CA ASP A 113 -26.90 11.05 -21.86
C ASP A 113 -25.87 10.06 -22.44
N ARG A 114 -24.59 10.19 -22.06
CA ARG A 114 -23.47 9.33 -22.49
C ARG A 114 -22.54 9.03 -21.32
N VAL A 115 -21.99 7.82 -21.29
CA VAL A 115 -21.00 7.37 -20.29
C VAL A 115 -19.68 7.06 -21.00
N PHE A 116 -18.60 7.67 -20.53
CA PHE A 116 -17.24 7.45 -21.03
C PHE A 116 -16.37 6.85 -19.93
N PRO A 117 -16.21 5.51 -19.86
CA PRO A 117 -15.36 4.88 -18.86
C PRO A 117 -13.90 5.25 -19.08
N VAL A 118 -13.24 5.79 -18.05
CA VAL A 118 -11.82 6.17 -18.05
C VAL A 118 -11.15 5.62 -16.78
N HIS A 119 -9.81 5.56 -16.76
CA HIS A 119 -9.05 5.07 -15.60
C HIS A 119 -9.45 3.66 -15.16
N THR A 120 -9.63 2.77 -16.14
CA THR A 120 -9.94 1.34 -15.95
C THR A 120 -9.30 0.53 -17.07
N GLU A 121 -8.86 -0.69 -16.78
CA GLU A 121 -8.35 -1.64 -17.77
C GLU A 121 -9.47 -2.37 -18.53
N HIS A 122 -10.71 -2.31 -18.00
CA HIS A 122 -11.87 -3.05 -18.48
C HIS A 122 -13.09 -2.14 -18.74
N PRO A 123 -12.97 -1.14 -19.63
CA PRO A 123 -14.07 -0.22 -19.92
C PRO A 123 -15.29 -0.91 -20.54
N GLU A 124 -15.11 -2.06 -21.18
CA GLU A 124 -16.18 -2.88 -21.78
C GLU A 124 -17.22 -3.36 -20.75
N MET A 125 -16.83 -3.58 -19.49
CA MET A 125 -17.76 -4.06 -18.45
C MET A 125 -18.90 -3.06 -18.18
N PHE A 126 -18.71 -1.77 -18.46
CA PHE A 126 -19.78 -0.77 -18.30
C PHE A 126 -20.94 -1.03 -19.27
N GLN A 127 -20.68 -1.63 -20.42
CA GLN A 127 -21.70 -1.96 -21.43
C GLN A 127 -22.67 -3.06 -20.96
N GLU A 128 -22.30 -3.83 -19.95
CA GLU A 128 -23.20 -4.83 -19.32
C GLU A 128 -24.32 -4.17 -18.51
N PHE A 129 -24.08 -2.94 -18.03
CA PHE A 129 -25.01 -2.21 -17.17
C PHE A 129 -25.74 -1.07 -17.86
N PHE A 130 -25.11 -0.45 -18.86
CA PHE A 130 -25.61 0.77 -19.52
C PHE A 130 -25.49 0.66 -21.04
N ARG A 131 -26.53 1.13 -21.75
CA ARG A 131 -26.57 1.08 -23.23
C ARG A 131 -25.87 2.26 -23.90
N ASN A 132 -25.71 3.37 -23.19
CA ASN A 132 -25.18 4.64 -23.68
C ASN A 132 -23.68 4.80 -23.34
N VAL A 133 -22.93 3.70 -23.36
CA VAL A 133 -21.50 3.67 -23.05
C VAL A 133 -20.69 3.83 -24.33
N GLU A 134 -19.72 4.71 -24.30
CA GLU A 134 -18.77 4.93 -25.38
C GLU A 134 -17.34 4.65 -24.93
N LEU A 135 -16.74 3.65 -25.56
CA LEU A 135 -15.35 3.26 -25.28
C LEU A 135 -14.41 4.35 -25.81
N VAL A 136 -13.53 4.81 -24.93
CA VAL A 136 -12.59 5.89 -25.24
C VAL A 136 -11.34 5.37 -25.93
N GLU A 137 -10.82 6.14 -26.88
CA GLU A 137 -9.54 5.88 -27.56
C GLU A 137 -8.57 7.02 -27.25
N LEU A 138 -7.32 6.67 -26.94
CA LEU A 138 -6.28 7.64 -26.62
C LEU A 138 -6.07 8.62 -27.79
N GLY A 139 -6.19 9.93 -27.50
CA GLY A 139 -5.98 11.01 -28.48
C GLY A 139 -7.19 11.31 -29.38
N LYS A 140 -8.28 10.53 -29.29
CA LYS A 140 -9.51 10.81 -30.02
C LYS A 140 -10.27 11.97 -29.39
N LYS A 141 -10.80 12.87 -30.22
CA LYS A 141 -11.66 13.98 -29.78
C LYS A 141 -13.13 13.56 -29.89
N TYR A 142 -13.86 13.78 -28.81
CA TYR A 142 -15.29 13.50 -28.73
C TYR A 142 -16.06 14.81 -28.75
N THR A 143 -17.05 14.91 -29.63
CA THR A 143 -17.99 16.04 -29.65
C THR A 143 -19.21 15.62 -28.85
N LEU A 144 -19.63 16.47 -27.92
CA LEU A 144 -20.78 16.25 -27.03
C LEU A 144 -22.06 16.77 -27.67
#